data_AF-A0A927M137-F1
#
_entry.id   AF-A0A927M137-F1
#
_cell.length_a   1.000
_cell.length_b   1.000
_cell.length_c   1.000
_cell.angle_alpha   90.00
_cell.angle_beta   90.00
_cell.angle_gamma   90.00
#
_symmetry.space_group_name_H-M   'P 1'
#
loop_
_entity.id
_entity.type
_entity.pdbx_description
1 polymer ?
#
loop_
_entity_poly.entity_id
_entity_poly.type
_entity_poly.pdbx_seq_one_letter_code
_entity_poly.pdbx_strand_id
1 'polypeptide(L)'
;MWGRRIATVVVALTVTTIGMTAPAAQAGWQDEPIVADVNGDGIADRNTLGFLPGPDQCGVLVEMGLPGGGYRPAQSYPYLSALYCPDMGVGLNLDNDPALELAVTWFAGPPPSVSETLLVLDDFAVSGGFDTIFQPSYIGTADFDGDGRQDIYEWTDQGHGFSTYLNTGTGALVPGPVKYCSGRPQYQLADFDRDGAMDVVIAYAEGCGSYFTGVVVVLDDGTVVDLQGDVGGDDYWTVAATDVNGDTIMDVVTTSDLTGAQTIFIGTGTGTFVPAPRAIRDNSRVSGVRATGIPVLANDFATGRTKLTIVTPPTHGTVQVTTGRTVIYRPYPNQQARSDRFVYRLTEGGRSSNAGVSLRIAH
;
A
#
# COMPACT_ATOMS: atom_id res chain seq x y z
N MET A 1 23.84 59.38 -10.96
CA MET A 1 23.24 58.42 -10.02
C MET A 1 21.87 58.05 -10.57
N TRP A 2 21.78 56.96 -11.32
CA TRP A 2 20.52 56.46 -11.89
C TRP A 2 20.12 55.19 -11.13
N GLY A 3 19.08 55.27 -10.31
CA GLY A 3 18.53 54.14 -9.56
C GLY A 3 17.64 53.30 -10.47
N ARG A 4 18.05 52.05 -10.72
CA ARG A 4 17.19 51.03 -11.35
C ARG A 4 16.06 50.66 -10.39
N ARG A 5 14.81 50.91 -10.79
CA ARG A 5 13.63 50.36 -10.14
C ARG A 5 13.47 48.91 -10.59
N ILE A 6 13.61 47.96 -9.67
CA ILE A 6 13.29 46.55 -9.89
C ILE A 6 11.79 46.42 -9.64
N ALA A 7 11.05 46.06 -10.68
CA ALA A 7 9.64 45.70 -10.57
C ALA A 7 9.56 44.24 -10.13
N THR A 8 9.13 44.00 -8.89
CA THR A 8 8.83 42.66 -8.38
C THR A 8 7.49 42.22 -8.96
N VAL A 9 7.52 41.29 -9.91
CA VAL A 9 6.32 40.61 -10.41
C VAL A 9 5.93 39.56 -9.37
N VAL A 10 4.86 39.83 -8.61
CA VAL A 10 4.23 38.83 -7.75
C VAL A 10 3.36 37.95 -8.66
N VAL A 11 3.83 36.75 -8.96
CA VAL A 11 3.01 35.71 -9.58
C VAL A 11 2.14 35.13 -8.47
N ALA A 12 0.86 35.53 -8.44
CA ALA A 12 -0.13 34.86 -7.61
C ALA A 12 -0.40 33.48 -8.24
N LEU A 13 0.18 32.43 -7.66
CA LEU A 13 -0.26 31.07 -7.91
C LEU A 13 -1.65 30.91 -7.27
N THR A 14 -2.68 30.90 -8.10
CA THR A 14 -3.98 30.35 -7.71
C THR A 14 -3.79 28.85 -7.55
N VAL A 15 -3.61 28.40 -6.32
CA VAL A 15 -3.75 26.98 -5.96
C VAL A 15 -5.24 26.67 -6.08
N THR A 16 -5.64 26.09 -7.21
CA THR A 16 -6.90 25.36 -7.31
C THR A 16 -6.78 24.18 -6.35
N THR A 17 -7.41 24.31 -5.19
CA THR A 17 -7.70 23.20 -4.29
C THR A 17 -8.62 22.24 -5.05
N ILE A 18 -8.02 21.24 -5.69
CA ILE A 18 -8.74 20.01 -6.03
C ILE A 18 -9.30 19.52 -4.71
N GLY A 19 -10.61 19.28 -4.65
CA GLY A 19 -11.32 18.87 -3.44
C GLY A 19 -10.56 17.73 -2.78
N MET A 20 -9.89 18.05 -1.67
CA MET A 20 -9.36 17.05 -0.79
C MET A 20 -10.60 16.43 -0.16
N THR A 21 -10.87 15.17 -0.53
CA THR A 21 -11.59 14.27 0.38
C THR A 21 -10.99 14.48 1.76
N ALA A 22 -11.84 14.65 2.78
CA ALA A 22 -11.39 14.71 4.16
C ALA A 22 -10.36 13.58 4.36
N PRO A 23 -9.22 13.84 5.04
CA PRO A 23 -8.30 12.76 5.35
C PRO A 23 -9.10 11.62 5.99
N ALA A 24 -8.85 10.38 5.56
CA ALA A 24 -9.46 9.21 6.15
C ALA A 24 -9.42 9.33 7.67
N ALA A 25 -10.54 9.05 8.33
CA ALA A 25 -10.67 9.18 9.77
C ALA A 25 -9.60 8.33 10.47
N GLN A 26 -8.55 8.97 10.97
CA GLN A 26 -7.40 8.28 11.56
C GLN A 26 -7.25 8.64 13.03
N ALA A 27 -7.40 7.63 13.87
CA ALA A 27 -6.83 7.53 15.22
C ALA A 27 -6.56 6.06 15.52
N GLY A 28 -5.63 5.49 14.75
CA GLY A 28 -5.35 4.05 14.84
C GLY A 28 -4.53 3.64 16.05
N TRP A 29 -4.09 4.59 16.88
CA TRP A 29 -3.25 4.34 18.06
C TRP A 29 -3.97 4.67 19.37
N GLN A 30 -3.48 4.07 20.45
CA GLN A 30 -3.98 4.28 21.81
C GLN A 30 -4.01 5.77 22.19
N ASP A 31 -5.11 6.18 22.82
CA ASP A 31 -5.38 7.53 23.33
C ASP A 31 -5.38 8.64 22.26
N GLU A 32 -5.37 8.28 20.98
CA GLU A 32 -5.50 9.25 19.89
C GLU A 32 -6.97 9.66 19.70
N PRO A 33 -7.23 10.95 19.45
CA PRO A 33 -8.57 11.41 19.17
C PRO A 33 -9.01 10.99 17.76
N ILE A 34 -10.15 10.31 17.64
CA ILE A 34 -10.74 9.89 16.37
C ILE A 34 -11.26 11.12 15.61
N VAL A 35 -10.69 11.38 14.45
CA VAL A 35 -11.12 12.48 13.58
C VAL A 35 -12.18 11.97 12.61
N ALA A 36 -13.46 12.28 12.82
CA ALA A 36 -14.57 11.75 12.04
C ALA A 36 -15.73 12.75 12.03
N ASP A 37 -16.45 12.87 10.91
CA ASP A 37 -17.67 13.68 10.80
C ASP A 37 -18.84 12.90 11.41
N VAL A 38 -19.00 13.00 12.73
CA VAL A 38 -19.98 12.21 13.51
C VAL A 38 -21.38 12.84 13.51
N ASN A 39 -21.56 13.94 12.76
CA ASN A 39 -22.84 14.64 12.67
C ASN A 39 -23.33 14.85 11.22
N GLY A 40 -22.50 14.47 10.23
CA GLY A 40 -22.83 14.45 8.82
C GLY A 40 -22.89 15.83 8.15
N ASP A 41 -22.21 16.84 8.69
CA ASP A 41 -22.18 18.19 8.13
C ASP A 41 -21.07 18.41 7.07
N GLY A 42 -20.28 17.39 6.81
CA GLY A 42 -19.14 17.39 5.89
C GLY A 42 -17.85 17.94 6.51
N ILE A 43 -17.81 18.16 7.82
CA ILE A 43 -16.66 18.68 8.55
C ILE A 43 -16.22 17.66 9.59
N ALA A 44 -14.94 17.30 9.58
CA ALA A 44 -14.42 16.34 10.55
C ALA A 44 -14.46 16.91 11.99
N ASP A 45 -15.01 16.11 12.90
CA ASP A 45 -15.04 16.37 14.33
C ASP A 45 -13.89 15.65 15.03
N ARG A 46 -13.58 16.06 16.26
CA ARG A 46 -12.55 15.42 17.09
C ARG A 46 -13.20 14.69 18.25
N ASN A 47 -13.03 13.37 18.29
CA ASN A 47 -13.69 12.47 19.23
C ASN A 47 -12.64 11.82 20.15
N THR A 48 -12.62 12.20 21.43
CA THR A 48 -11.65 11.65 22.39
C THR A 48 -12.34 10.64 23.30
N LEU A 49 -11.87 9.40 23.29
CA LEU A 49 -12.37 8.35 24.18
C LEU A 49 -11.81 8.50 25.59
N GLY A 50 -12.56 8.04 26.59
CA GLY A 50 -12.04 7.90 27.95
C GLY A 50 -13.11 7.94 29.03
N PHE A 51 -12.65 8.14 30.27
CA PHE A 51 -13.52 8.28 31.42
C PHE A 51 -14.16 9.67 31.48
N LEU A 52 -15.47 9.68 31.68
CA LEU A 52 -16.23 10.87 32.05
C LEU A 52 -16.28 11.05 33.57
N PRO A 53 -16.66 12.25 34.08
CA PRO A 53 -16.82 12.46 35.51
C PRO A 53 -17.88 11.53 36.13
N GLY A 54 -17.43 10.50 36.83
CA GLY A 54 -18.25 9.49 37.48
C GLY A 54 -17.48 8.18 37.66
N PRO A 55 -17.93 7.25 38.53
CA PRO A 55 -17.29 5.94 38.62
C PRO A 55 -17.59 5.11 37.38
N ASP A 56 -16.56 4.51 36.78
CA ASP A 56 -16.66 3.51 35.71
C ASP A 56 -17.55 3.94 34.53
N GLN A 57 -17.54 5.22 34.18
CA GLN A 57 -18.35 5.78 33.09
C GLN A 57 -17.47 6.12 31.88
N CYS A 58 -17.61 5.32 30.84
CA CYS A 58 -16.97 5.54 29.56
C CYS A 58 -17.81 6.46 28.68
N GLY A 59 -17.13 7.35 27.97
CA GLY A 59 -17.77 8.27 27.05
C GLY A 59 -16.84 8.77 25.96
N VAL A 60 -17.45 9.51 25.03
CA VAL A 60 -16.75 10.25 24.00
C VAL A 60 -16.85 11.74 24.34
N LEU A 61 -15.71 12.42 24.35
CA LEU A 61 -15.63 13.88 24.33
C LEU A 61 -15.55 14.34 22.87
N VAL A 62 -16.59 15.02 22.41
CA VAL A 62 -16.75 15.41 21.01
C VAL A 62 -16.56 16.92 20.89
N GLU A 63 -15.55 17.33 20.11
CA GLU A 63 -15.32 18.71 19.70
C GLU A 63 -15.76 18.84 18.24
N MET A 64 -16.97 19.37 18.02
CA MET A 64 -17.53 19.51 16.66
C MET A 64 -16.71 20.48 15.82
N GLY A 65 -16.41 20.12 14.57
CA GLY A 65 -15.70 20.94 13.60
C GLY A 65 -16.42 22.23 13.27
N LEU A 66 -15.66 23.23 12.81
CA LEU A 66 -16.19 24.52 12.37
C LEU A 66 -15.79 24.84 10.93
N PRO A 67 -16.70 25.46 10.14
CA PRO A 67 -16.34 26.00 8.84
C PRO A 67 -15.19 27.00 8.97
N GLY A 68 -14.09 26.78 8.23
CA GLY A 68 -12.89 27.61 8.30
C GLY A 68 -11.84 27.17 9.33
N GLY A 69 -12.08 26.05 10.03
CA GLY A 69 -11.13 25.40 10.93
C GLY A 69 -11.37 25.68 12.42
N GLY A 70 -10.81 24.80 13.25
CA GLY A 70 -11.04 24.80 14.71
C GLY A 70 -12.28 23.98 15.11
N TYR A 71 -12.54 23.94 16.42
CA TYR A 71 -13.60 23.13 17.01
C TYR A 71 -14.45 23.90 18.02
N ARG A 72 -15.69 23.47 18.20
CA ARG A 72 -16.57 23.90 19.30
C ARG A 72 -16.04 23.36 20.64
N PRO A 73 -16.46 23.96 21.78
CA PRO A 73 -16.16 23.38 23.09
C PRO A 73 -16.63 21.93 23.18
N ALA A 74 -15.80 21.08 23.78
CA ALA A 74 -16.08 19.65 23.95
C ALA A 74 -17.41 19.39 24.66
N GLN A 75 -18.17 18.44 24.13
CA GLN A 75 -19.38 17.88 24.76
C GLN A 75 -19.15 16.41 25.12
N SER A 76 -19.67 15.97 26.26
CA SER A 76 -19.48 14.62 26.76
C SER A 76 -20.70 13.74 26.50
N TYR A 77 -20.48 12.57 25.92
CA TYR A 77 -21.51 11.58 25.62
C TYR A 77 -21.15 10.24 26.28
N PRO A 78 -21.82 9.86 27.40
CA PRO A 78 -21.61 8.56 28.02
C PRO A 78 -22.27 7.45 27.20
N TYR A 79 -21.57 6.33 27.00
CA TYR A 79 -22.09 5.20 26.21
C TYR A 79 -21.96 3.83 26.89
N LEU A 80 -21.06 3.67 27.86
CA LEU A 80 -20.79 2.38 28.51
C LEU A 80 -20.41 2.58 29.97
N SER A 81 -20.82 1.65 30.83
CA SER A 81 -20.26 1.53 32.18
C SER A 81 -19.33 0.33 32.26
N ALA A 82 -18.05 0.57 32.53
CA ALA A 82 -17.00 -0.44 32.48
C ALA A 82 -15.79 -0.06 33.34
N LEU A 83 -15.05 -1.08 33.81
CA LEU A 83 -13.86 -0.91 34.66
C LEU A 83 -12.73 -0.13 33.96
N TYR A 84 -12.67 -0.22 32.63
CA TYR A 84 -11.80 0.58 31.78
C TYR A 84 -12.43 0.71 30.40
N CYS A 85 -12.16 1.84 29.75
CA CYS A 85 -12.85 2.26 28.53
C CYS A 85 -12.09 1.85 27.27
N PRO A 86 -12.81 1.72 26.15
CA PRO A 86 -12.18 1.76 24.83
C PRO A 86 -11.24 2.97 24.75
N ASP A 87 -10.06 2.74 24.19
CA ASP A 87 -8.97 3.71 24.10
C ASP A 87 -8.39 3.78 22.68
N MET A 88 -9.02 3.12 21.72
CA MET A 88 -8.67 3.10 20.30
C MET A 88 -9.94 3.08 19.44
N GLY A 89 -9.87 3.56 18.20
CA GLY A 89 -10.99 3.43 17.28
C GLY A 89 -10.83 4.17 15.96
N VAL A 90 -11.81 3.99 15.09
CA VAL A 90 -11.90 4.66 13.78
C VAL A 90 -13.30 5.18 13.54
N GLY A 91 -13.42 6.20 12.69
CA GLY A 91 -14.71 6.66 12.18
C GLY A 91 -14.95 6.10 10.78
N LEU A 92 -16.13 5.56 10.52
CA LEU A 92 -16.50 5.05 9.20
C LEU A 92 -18.02 4.97 9.06
N ASN A 93 -18.49 5.02 7.83
CA ASN A 93 -19.90 4.93 7.51
C ASN A 93 -20.29 3.44 7.38
N LEU A 94 -21.00 2.90 8.37
CA LEU A 94 -21.42 1.51 8.42
C LEU A 94 -22.87 1.31 7.93
N ASP A 95 -23.72 2.33 7.93
CA ASP A 95 -25.15 2.19 7.64
C ASP A 95 -25.69 3.04 6.46
N ASN A 96 -24.79 3.71 5.74
CA ASN A 96 -25.01 4.59 4.60
C ASN A 96 -25.76 5.90 4.90
N ASP A 97 -25.72 6.38 6.14
CA ASP A 97 -26.14 7.74 6.46
C ASP A 97 -24.99 8.77 6.31
N PRO A 98 -25.24 10.09 6.37
CA PRO A 98 -24.18 11.08 6.23
C PRO A 98 -23.20 11.17 7.41
N ALA A 99 -23.63 10.78 8.61
CA ALA A 99 -22.78 10.76 9.80
C ALA A 99 -21.84 9.54 9.73
N LEU A 100 -20.72 9.62 10.43
CA LEU A 100 -19.81 8.50 10.60
C LEU A 100 -20.01 7.89 11.99
N GLU A 101 -20.16 6.58 12.04
CA GLU A 101 -20.14 5.82 13.27
C GLU A 101 -18.71 5.67 13.78
N LEU A 102 -18.58 5.52 15.10
CA LEU A 102 -17.29 5.24 15.74
C LEU A 102 -17.19 3.75 16.06
N ALA A 103 -16.27 3.05 15.41
CA ALA A 103 -15.86 1.71 15.80
C ALA A 103 -14.74 1.82 16.83
N VAL A 104 -15.00 1.40 18.08
CA VAL A 104 -14.10 1.57 19.22
C VAL A 104 -13.70 0.23 19.84
N THR A 105 -12.44 0.13 20.26
CA THR A 105 -11.82 -1.09 20.78
C THR A 105 -10.87 -0.77 21.93
N TRP A 106 -10.30 -1.81 22.54
CA TRP A 106 -9.39 -1.72 23.68
C TRP A 106 -8.02 -2.25 23.35
N PHE A 107 -6.99 -1.41 23.50
CA PHE A 107 -5.60 -1.85 23.41
C PHE A 107 -5.30 -3.04 24.34
N ALA A 108 -5.85 -3.00 25.57
CA ALA A 108 -5.67 -4.03 26.58
C ALA A 108 -6.70 -5.18 26.51
N GLY A 109 -7.59 -5.18 25.50
CA GLY A 109 -8.74 -6.07 25.38
C GLY A 109 -9.89 -5.64 26.30
N PRO A 110 -11.16 -6.02 26.01
CA PRO A 110 -12.33 -5.56 26.77
C PRO A 110 -12.35 -6.07 28.23
N PRO A 111 -12.98 -5.33 29.16
CA PRO A 111 -13.18 -5.79 30.52
C PRO A 111 -14.14 -6.99 30.57
N PRO A 112 -14.06 -7.85 31.60
CA PRO A 112 -14.90 -9.06 31.68
C PRO A 112 -16.41 -8.83 31.67
N SER A 113 -16.86 -7.60 31.86
CA SER A 113 -18.27 -7.19 31.79
C SER A 113 -18.78 -6.93 30.37
N VAL A 114 -17.88 -6.87 29.38
CA VAL A 114 -18.19 -6.63 27.97
C VAL A 114 -17.84 -7.89 27.19
N SER A 115 -18.78 -8.40 26.39
CA SER A 115 -18.60 -9.65 25.63
C SER A 115 -17.81 -9.45 24.35
N GLU A 116 -17.98 -8.31 23.70
CA GLU A 116 -17.42 -8.01 22.37
C GLU A 116 -16.08 -7.28 22.50
N THR A 117 -15.18 -7.47 21.52
CA THR A 117 -13.88 -6.78 21.49
C THR A 117 -13.94 -5.43 20.78
N LEU A 118 -14.93 -5.22 19.91
CA LEU A 118 -15.17 -3.97 19.23
C LEU A 118 -16.64 -3.57 19.42
N LEU A 119 -16.88 -2.30 19.74
CA LEU A 119 -18.20 -1.70 19.80
C LEU A 119 -18.36 -0.68 18.68
N VAL A 120 -19.57 -0.56 18.15
CA VAL A 120 -19.94 0.52 17.23
C VAL A 120 -20.82 1.50 17.98
N LEU A 121 -20.46 2.78 17.90
CA LEU A 121 -21.22 3.89 18.44
C LEU A 121 -21.86 4.65 17.28
N ASP A 122 -23.18 4.75 17.31
CA ASP A 122 -24.00 5.55 16.42
C ASP A 122 -24.76 6.58 17.29
N ASP A 123 -24.76 7.85 16.89
CA ASP A 123 -25.25 8.96 17.71
C ASP A 123 -24.71 8.92 19.17
N PHE A 124 -23.45 8.48 19.31
CA PHE A 124 -22.76 8.28 20.60
C PHE A 124 -23.38 7.25 21.54
N ALA A 125 -24.21 6.35 21.03
CA ALA A 125 -24.77 5.21 21.76
C ALA A 125 -24.31 3.90 21.12
N VAL A 126 -24.15 2.85 21.93
CA VAL A 126 -23.79 1.52 21.41
C VAL A 126 -24.92 1.00 20.51
N SER A 127 -24.65 0.85 19.21
CA SER A 127 -25.58 0.33 18.21
C SER A 127 -25.25 -1.11 17.80
N GLY A 128 -23.99 -1.53 17.98
CA GLY A 128 -23.53 -2.88 17.66
C GLY A 128 -22.26 -3.26 18.41
N GLY A 129 -21.92 -4.55 18.34
CA GLY A 129 -20.66 -5.07 18.85
C GLY A 129 -20.26 -6.33 18.11
N PHE A 130 -18.95 -6.53 17.97
CA PHE A 130 -18.36 -7.55 17.11
C PHE A 130 -17.13 -8.17 17.78
N ASP A 131 -16.95 -9.46 17.53
CA ASP A 131 -15.75 -10.21 17.89
C ASP A 131 -14.67 -10.01 16.81
N THR A 132 -13.75 -9.09 17.08
CA THR A 132 -12.58 -8.76 16.27
C THR A 132 -11.27 -9.24 16.92
N ILE A 133 -10.12 -8.62 16.62
CA ILE A 133 -8.86 -8.98 17.26
C ILE A 133 -8.95 -8.61 18.74
N PHE A 134 -8.56 -9.54 19.62
CA PHE A 134 -8.34 -9.23 21.03
C PHE A 134 -7.00 -8.51 21.19
N GLN A 135 -6.97 -7.42 21.96
CA GLN A 135 -5.77 -6.61 22.18
C GLN A 135 -5.12 -6.09 20.88
N PRO A 136 -5.86 -5.36 20.01
CA PRO A 136 -5.27 -4.73 18.85
C PRO A 136 -4.20 -3.73 19.30
N SER A 137 -3.06 -3.75 18.61
CA SER A 137 -2.04 -2.71 18.72
C SER A 137 -2.31 -1.55 17.76
N TYR A 138 -3.19 -1.77 16.77
CA TYR A 138 -3.63 -0.77 15.81
C TYR A 138 -5.00 -1.12 15.21
N ILE A 139 -5.75 -0.10 14.83
CA ILE A 139 -6.98 -0.18 14.04
C ILE A 139 -6.97 0.86 12.92
N GLY A 140 -7.43 0.51 11.73
CA GLY A 140 -7.47 1.42 10.58
C GLY A 140 -8.60 1.07 9.61
N THR A 141 -8.71 1.84 8.54
CA THR A 141 -9.73 1.64 7.50
C THR A 141 -9.14 1.63 6.10
N ALA A 142 -9.73 0.81 5.22
CA ALA A 142 -9.50 0.77 3.78
C ALA A 142 -10.64 -0.01 3.11
N ASP A 143 -10.79 0.10 1.78
CA ASP A 143 -11.77 -0.67 1.00
C ASP A 143 -11.14 -2.00 0.57
N PHE A 144 -11.43 -3.10 1.27
CA PHE A 144 -10.83 -4.42 1.07
C PHE A 144 -11.66 -5.33 0.16
N ASP A 145 -12.85 -4.93 -0.28
CA ASP A 145 -13.68 -5.72 -1.21
C ASP A 145 -14.10 -4.97 -2.49
N GLY A 146 -13.62 -3.73 -2.65
CA GLY A 146 -13.79 -2.91 -3.85
C GLY A 146 -15.20 -2.35 -4.01
N ASP A 147 -16.01 -2.36 -2.96
CA ASP A 147 -17.40 -1.91 -3.01
C ASP A 147 -17.57 -0.38 -2.82
N GLY A 148 -16.47 0.32 -2.54
CA GLY A 148 -16.41 1.76 -2.30
C GLY A 148 -16.68 2.18 -0.86
N ARG A 149 -16.98 1.25 0.05
CA ARG A 149 -17.10 1.50 1.49
C ARG A 149 -15.75 1.30 2.16
N GLN A 150 -15.59 1.95 3.30
CA GLN A 150 -14.45 1.68 4.16
C GLN A 150 -14.77 0.49 5.06
N ASP A 151 -13.85 -0.46 5.08
CA ASP A 151 -13.81 -1.59 6.00
C ASP A 151 -12.86 -1.29 7.16
N ILE A 152 -12.79 -2.22 8.12
CA ILE A 152 -11.84 -2.15 9.23
C ILE A 152 -10.72 -3.14 9.02
N TYR A 153 -9.51 -2.74 9.37
CA TYR A 153 -8.42 -3.67 9.62
C TYR A 153 -7.79 -3.43 10.98
N GLU A 154 -7.37 -4.49 11.63
CA GLU A 154 -6.69 -4.47 12.91
C GLU A 154 -5.41 -5.28 12.81
N TRP A 155 -4.42 -4.96 13.65
CA TRP A 155 -3.34 -5.89 13.91
C TRP A 155 -2.93 -5.90 15.38
N THR A 156 -2.38 -7.02 15.83
CA THR A 156 -1.83 -7.19 17.18
C THR A 156 -0.50 -7.93 17.14
N ASP A 157 0.38 -7.57 18.08
CA ASP A 157 1.64 -8.27 18.34
C ASP A 157 1.52 -9.47 19.29
N GLN A 158 0.31 -9.81 19.73
CA GLN A 158 0.03 -10.97 20.57
C GLN A 158 -0.07 -12.30 19.79
N GLY A 159 0.46 -12.35 18.55
CA GLY A 159 0.54 -13.55 17.71
C GLY A 159 -0.64 -13.79 16.76
N HIS A 160 -1.72 -12.99 16.83
CA HIS A 160 -2.80 -13.04 15.84
C HIS A 160 -2.45 -12.31 14.53
N GLY A 161 -1.53 -11.33 14.58
CA GLY A 161 -1.10 -10.55 13.42
C GLY A 161 -2.18 -9.63 12.87
N PHE A 162 -2.30 -9.57 11.55
CA PHE A 162 -3.18 -8.68 10.79
C PHE A 162 -4.51 -9.38 10.44
N SER A 163 -5.64 -8.68 10.53
CA SER A 163 -6.96 -9.16 10.09
C SER A 163 -7.85 -8.02 9.60
N THR A 164 -8.76 -8.34 8.69
CA THR A 164 -9.76 -7.43 8.13
C THR A 164 -11.17 -7.80 8.55
N TYR A 165 -12.07 -6.81 8.52
CA TYR A 165 -13.48 -6.92 8.84
C TYR A 165 -14.28 -6.05 7.87
N LEU A 166 -15.01 -6.69 6.96
CA LEU A 166 -15.75 -6.05 5.87
C LEU A 166 -17.04 -5.40 6.37
N ASN A 167 -17.30 -4.20 5.86
CA ASN A 167 -18.46 -3.39 6.13
C ASN A 167 -19.61 -3.76 5.20
N THR A 168 -20.67 -4.30 5.79
CA THR A 168 -21.86 -4.74 5.04
C THR A 168 -22.73 -3.59 4.51
N GLY A 169 -22.52 -2.36 4.98
CA GLY A 169 -23.38 -1.21 4.69
C GLY A 169 -24.74 -1.24 5.39
N THR A 170 -24.93 -2.15 6.36
CA THR A 170 -26.17 -2.27 7.15
C THR A 170 -25.92 -2.14 8.66
N GLY A 171 -24.84 -1.47 9.06
CA GLY A 171 -24.40 -1.35 10.46
C GLY A 171 -23.67 -2.59 10.99
N ALA A 172 -23.30 -3.55 10.13
CA ALA A 172 -22.66 -4.80 10.53
C ALA A 172 -21.27 -4.99 9.91
N LEU A 173 -20.38 -5.62 10.68
CA LEU A 173 -19.05 -6.05 10.25
C LEU A 173 -18.99 -7.59 10.16
N VAL A 174 -18.29 -8.10 9.15
CA VAL A 174 -18.04 -9.55 9.00
C VAL A 174 -16.55 -9.81 8.80
N PRO A 175 -15.99 -10.94 9.27
CA PRO A 175 -14.57 -11.24 9.06
C PRO A 175 -14.21 -11.23 7.56
N GLY A 176 -13.17 -10.47 7.23
CA GLY A 176 -12.63 -10.40 5.89
C GLY A 176 -11.65 -11.55 5.58
N PRO A 177 -11.42 -11.81 4.29
CA PRO A 177 -10.47 -12.82 3.81
C PRO A 177 -9.00 -12.50 4.12
N VAL A 178 -8.61 -11.23 4.15
CA VAL A 178 -7.23 -10.83 4.44
C VAL A 178 -6.92 -11.07 5.92
N LYS A 179 -6.08 -12.08 6.17
CA LYS A 179 -5.59 -12.44 7.50
C LYS A 179 -4.19 -13.02 7.43
N TYR A 180 -3.29 -12.52 8.27
CA TYR A 180 -1.92 -13.05 8.33
C TYR A 180 -1.31 -12.91 9.72
N CYS A 181 -0.85 -14.02 10.29
CA CYS A 181 -0.26 -13.98 11.62
C CYS A 181 1.13 -13.35 11.60
N SER A 182 1.44 -12.61 12.66
CA SER A 182 2.71 -11.94 12.87
C SER A 182 2.79 -11.54 14.35
N GLY A 183 4.01 -11.40 14.87
CA GLY A 183 4.29 -10.58 16.05
C GLY A 183 4.04 -9.12 15.69
N ARG A 184 5.07 -8.30 15.49
CA ARG A 184 4.87 -6.89 15.08
C ARG A 184 4.99 -6.69 13.56
N PRO A 185 3.89 -6.65 12.79
CA PRO A 185 3.97 -6.48 11.35
C PRO A 185 4.42 -5.06 10.96
N GLN A 186 5.30 -4.97 9.96
CA GLN A 186 5.40 -3.77 9.14
C GLN A 186 4.58 -4.02 7.88
N TYR A 187 3.72 -3.08 7.47
CA TYR A 187 2.85 -3.28 6.33
C TYR A 187 2.71 -2.04 5.43
N GLN A 188 2.22 -2.25 4.22
CA GLN A 188 1.70 -1.22 3.32
C GLN A 188 0.43 -1.74 2.66
N LEU A 189 -0.50 -0.84 2.38
CA LEU A 189 -1.73 -1.12 1.65
C LEU A 189 -1.58 -0.63 0.20
N ALA A 190 -1.93 -1.46 -0.76
CA ALA A 190 -2.05 -1.08 -2.17
C ALA A 190 -2.89 -2.10 -2.94
N ASP A 191 -3.52 -1.67 -4.02
CA ASP A 191 -4.14 -2.56 -5.02
C ASP A 191 -3.02 -3.13 -5.94
N PHE A 192 -2.57 -4.36 -5.69
CA PHE A 192 -1.46 -5.01 -6.40
C PHE A 192 -1.91 -5.80 -7.63
N ASP A 193 -3.20 -6.13 -7.74
CA ASP A 193 -3.77 -6.92 -8.84
C ASP A 193 -4.75 -6.17 -9.75
N ARG A 194 -5.04 -4.91 -9.39
CA ARG A 194 -5.83 -3.93 -10.14
C ARG A 194 -7.31 -4.27 -10.26
N ASP A 195 -7.85 -4.95 -9.27
CA ASP A 195 -9.26 -5.29 -9.22
C ASP A 195 -10.12 -4.20 -8.54
N GLY A 196 -9.48 -3.25 -7.86
CA GLY A 196 -10.12 -2.12 -7.17
C GLY A 196 -10.31 -2.33 -5.68
N ALA A 197 -9.97 -3.49 -5.13
CA ALA A 197 -9.90 -3.77 -3.72
C ALA A 197 -8.47 -3.52 -3.19
N MET A 198 -8.36 -3.30 -1.88
CA MET A 198 -7.09 -3.09 -1.21
C MET A 198 -6.43 -4.41 -0.82
N ASP A 199 -5.18 -4.62 -1.21
CA ASP A 199 -4.35 -5.71 -0.72
C ASP A 199 -3.39 -5.20 0.38
N VAL A 200 -2.64 -6.13 0.97
CA VAL A 200 -1.61 -5.80 1.97
C VAL A 200 -0.28 -6.51 1.68
N VAL A 201 0.82 -5.77 1.71
CA VAL A 201 2.16 -6.35 1.85
C VAL A 201 2.58 -6.28 3.32
N ILE A 202 3.01 -7.41 3.88
CA ILE A 202 3.37 -7.56 5.30
C ILE A 202 4.79 -8.13 5.40
N ALA A 203 5.69 -7.37 6.01
CA ALA A 203 6.88 -7.93 6.63
C ALA A 203 6.50 -8.44 8.02
N TYR A 204 6.63 -9.75 8.21
CA TYR A 204 6.22 -10.43 9.43
C TYR A 204 7.42 -11.00 10.17
N ALA A 205 7.22 -11.13 11.47
CA ALA A 205 8.12 -11.81 12.39
C ALA A 205 7.30 -12.80 13.22
N GLU A 206 7.98 -13.80 13.80
CA GLU A 206 7.36 -14.80 14.67
C GLU A 206 6.21 -15.55 13.96
N GLY A 207 6.42 -15.83 12.67
CA GLY A 207 5.43 -16.41 11.78
C GLY A 207 4.98 -17.81 12.21
N CYS A 208 3.74 -18.14 11.87
CA CYS A 208 3.11 -19.44 12.13
C CYS A 208 3.22 -20.42 10.94
N GLY A 209 4.06 -20.08 9.95
CA GLY A 209 4.15 -20.76 8.65
C GLY A 209 5.49 -21.44 8.40
N SER A 210 5.90 -21.44 7.12
CA SER A 210 7.14 -22.10 6.66
C SER A 210 8.42 -21.31 6.97
N TYR A 211 8.29 -20.01 7.25
CA TYR A 211 9.38 -19.12 7.64
C TYR A 211 9.04 -18.47 8.98
N PHE A 212 10.07 -18.22 9.79
CA PHE A 212 9.92 -17.53 11.08
C PHE A 212 9.78 -16.02 10.86
N THR A 213 10.51 -15.48 9.89
CA THR A 213 10.40 -14.09 9.41
C THR A 213 10.30 -14.08 7.89
N GLY A 214 9.67 -13.06 7.33
CA GLY A 214 9.54 -12.96 5.88
C GLY A 214 8.79 -11.74 5.40
N VAL A 215 8.49 -11.72 4.10
CA VAL A 215 7.60 -10.74 3.48
C VAL A 215 6.60 -11.48 2.61
N VAL A 216 5.32 -11.22 2.84
CA VAL A 216 4.21 -11.69 2.01
C VAL A 216 3.42 -10.52 1.42
N VAL A 217 2.79 -10.77 0.29
CA VAL A 217 1.59 -10.03 -0.13
C VAL A 217 0.38 -10.92 0.13
N VAL A 218 -0.65 -10.38 0.75
CA VAL A 218 -1.96 -11.02 0.93
C VAL A 218 -2.95 -10.22 0.12
N LEU A 219 -3.51 -10.85 -0.91
CA LEU A 219 -4.52 -10.25 -1.76
C LEU A 219 -5.85 -10.14 -1.03
N ASP A 220 -6.72 -9.25 -1.51
CA ASP A 220 -8.10 -9.07 -1.08
C ASP A 220 -8.84 -10.41 -0.96
N ASP A 221 -8.61 -11.40 -1.83
CA ASP A 221 -9.24 -12.72 -1.77
C ASP A 221 -8.64 -13.69 -0.72
N GLY A 222 -7.62 -13.25 0.01
CA GLY A 222 -6.87 -14.02 1.01
C GLY A 222 -5.72 -14.85 0.43
N THR A 223 -5.46 -14.79 -0.87
CA THR A 223 -4.32 -15.45 -1.51
C THR A 223 -3.01 -14.87 -0.98
N VAL A 224 -2.08 -15.75 -0.59
CA VAL A 224 -0.77 -15.37 -0.05
C VAL A 224 0.33 -15.59 -1.09
N VAL A 225 1.16 -14.56 -1.29
CA VAL A 225 2.35 -14.59 -2.16
C VAL A 225 3.60 -14.29 -1.35
N ASP A 226 4.44 -15.30 -1.15
CA ASP A 226 5.74 -15.15 -0.49
C ASP A 226 6.74 -14.42 -1.40
N LEU A 227 7.29 -13.31 -0.89
CA LEU A 227 8.36 -12.56 -1.55
C LEU A 227 9.73 -12.85 -0.92
N GLN A 228 9.79 -12.94 0.40
CA GLN A 228 10.99 -13.24 1.18
C GLN A 228 10.66 -14.20 2.31
N GLY A 229 11.66 -14.96 2.75
CA GLY A 229 11.51 -15.83 3.91
C GLY A 229 12.85 -16.26 4.49
N ASP A 230 12.93 -16.28 5.81
CA ASP A 230 14.02 -16.90 6.55
C ASP A 230 13.45 -17.90 7.56
N VAL A 231 13.94 -19.13 7.46
CA VAL A 231 13.53 -20.24 8.34
C VAL A 231 14.12 -20.07 9.73
N GLY A 232 15.31 -19.45 9.83
CA GLY A 232 16.02 -19.27 11.10
C GLY A 232 15.47 -18.13 11.96
N GLY A 233 14.87 -17.11 11.34
CA GLY A 233 14.44 -15.91 12.05
C GLY A 233 15.57 -14.94 12.37
N ASP A 234 16.70 -15.06 11.67
CA ASP A 234 17.90 -14.26 11.86
C ASP A 234 17.86 -12.95 11.06
N ASP A 235 17.06 -12.90 9.99
CA ASP A 235 16.85 -11.69 9.18
C ASP A 235 15.42 -11.14 9.35
N TYR A 236 15.29 -9.83 9.25
CA TYR A 236 14.02 -9.10 9.25
C TYR A 236 13.98 -8.22 8.01
N TRP A 237 12.78 -7.78 7.62
CA TRP A 237 12.64 -6.92 6.45
C TRP A 237 11.83 -5.68 6.75
N THR A 238 12.22 -4.60 6.10
CA THR A 238 11.35 -3.46 5.86
C THR A 238 10.76 -3.53 4.46
N VAL A 239 9.52 -3.08 4.32
CA VAL A 239 8.75 -3.07 3.07
C VAL A 239 8.33 -1.66 2.65
N ALA A 240 8.34 -1.41 1.35
CA ALA A 240 7.72 -0.26 0.72
C ALA A 240 6.95 -0.70 -0.53
N ALA A 241 5.79 -0.08 -0.76
CA ALA A 241 5.00 -0.24 -1.97
C ALA A 241 5.13 1.05 -2.80
N THR A 242 5.65 0.94 -4.03
CA THR A 242 5.77 2.08 -4.96
C THR A 242 5.93 1.58 -6.39
N ASP A 243 5.37 2.28 -7.37
CA ASP A 243 5.69 2.06 -8.79
C ASP A 243 7.14 2.51 -9.07
N VAL A 244 8.08 1.57 -9.23
CA VAL A 244 9.50 1.87 -9.44
C VAL A 244 9.93 1.89 -10.91
N ASN A 245 9.06 1.42 -11.81
CA ASN A 245 9.36 1.27 -13.22
C ASN A 245 8.54 2.24 -14.12
N GLY A 246 7.52 2.90 -13.55
CA GLY A 246 6.64 3.86 -14.19
C GLY A 246 5.50 3.25 -15.00
N ASP A 247 5.10 2.00 -14.74
CA ASP A 247 4.07 1.28 -15.48
C ASP A 247 2.66 1.37 -14.87
N THR A 248 2.50 2.15 -13.79
CA THR A 248 1.26 2.36 -13.01
C THR A 248 0.79 1.13 -12.23
N ILE A 249 1.63 0.11 -12.10
CA ILE A 249 1.39 -1.07 -11.25
C ILE A 249 2.26 -0.92 -10.01
N MET A 250 1.70 -1.27 -8.85
CA MET A 250 2.43 -1.17 -7.61
C MET A 250 3.51 -2.26 -7.52
N ASP A 251 4.76 -1.85 -7.28
CA ASP A 251 5.87 -2.77 -7.01
C ASP A 251 6.15 -2.86 -5.51
N VAL A 252 6.83 -3.93 -5.08
CA VAL A 252 7.28 -4.10 -3.70
C VAL A 252 8.80 -4.00 -3.60
N VAL A 253 9.28 -3.16 -2.68
CA VAL A 253 10.69 -3.08 -2.31
C VAL A 253 10.87 -3.65 -0.92
N THR A 254 11.71 -4.69 -0.81
CA THR A 254 12.10 -5.29 0.48
C THR A 254 13.54 -4.93 0.79
N THR A 255 13.85 -4.51 2.02
CA THR A 255 15.22 -4.31 2.49
C THR A 255 15.49 -5.26 3.65
N SER A 256 16.51 -6.11 3.53
CA SER A 256 17.01 -6.96 4.62
C SER A 256 17.66 -6.09 5.68
N ASP A 257 17.25 -6.25 6.93
CA ASP A 257 17.83 -5.52 8.06
C ASP A 257 19.20 -6.09 8.45
N LEU A 258 19.43 -7.38 8.24
CA LEU A 258 20.72 -8.04 8.50
C LEU A 258 21.81 -7.58 7.53
N THR A 259 21.48 -7.46 6.23
CA THR A 259 22.48 -7.25 5.17
C THR A 259 22.39 -5.89 4.50
N GLY A 260 21.29 -5.16 4.67
CA GLY A 260 20.97 -3.94 3.91
C GLY A 260 20.64 -4.21 2.44
N ALA A 261 20.55 -5.48 2.01
CA ALA A 261 20.29 -5.83 0.62
C ALA A 261 18.83 -5.49 0.25
N GLN A 262 18.67 -4.74 -0.84
CA GLN A 262 17.37 -4.43 -1.41
C GLN A 262 17.02 -5.41 -2.53
N THR A 263 15.82 -5.99 -2.45
CA THR A 263 15.21 -6.73 -3.56
C THR A 263 13.94 -6.00 -3.97
N ILE A 264 13.76 -5.86 -5.29
CA ILE A 264 12.61 -5.18 -5.87
C ILE A 264 11.82 -6.22 -6.63
N PHE A 265 10.55 -6.30 -6.33
CA PHE A 265 9.58 -7.23 -6.89
C PHE A 265 8.64 -6.42 -7.77
N ILE A 266 8.79 -6.58 -9.08
CA ILE A 266 7.95 -5.88 -10.06
C ILE A 266 6.57 -6.53 -10.07
N GLY A 267 5.54 -5.74 -9.84
CA GLY A 267 4.15 -6.14 -9.92
C GLY A 267 3.76 -6.46 -11.36
N THR A 268 2.92 -7.47 -11.54
CA THR A 268 2.39 -7.84 -12.85
C THR A 268 1.00 -7.27 -13.12
N GLY A 269 0.35 -6.70 -12.10
CA GLY A 269 -1.05 -6.26 -12.15
C GLY A 269 -2.03 -7.45 -12.20
N THR A 270 -1.62 -8.59 -11.64
CA THR A 270 -2.46 -9.79 -11.46
C THR A 270 -2.16 -10.45 -10.10
N GLY A 271 -1.67 -9.67 -9.13
CA GLY A 271 -1.29 -10.17 -7.81
C GLY A 271 0.00 -11.00 -7.78
N THR A 272 0.73 -11.11 -8.91
CA THR A 272 2.02 -11.82 -8.97
C THR A 272 3.20 -10.87 -9.12
N PHE A 273 4.35 -11.32 -8.63
CA PHE A 273 5.54 -10.48 -8.52
C PHE A 273 6.79 -11.16 -9.07
N VAL A 274 7.66 -10.37 -9.68
CA VAL A 274 8.90 -10.86 -10.29
C VAL A 274 10.12 -10.08 -9.78
N PRO A 275 11.14 -10.75 -9.21
CA PRO A 275 12.31 -10.04 -8.72
C PRO A 275 13.11 -9.42 -9.87
N ALA A 276 13.35 -8.11 -9.78
CA ALA A 276 14.16 -7.37 -10.72
C ALA A 276 15.68 -7.62 -10.54
N PRO A 277 16.47 -7.51 -11.62
CA PRO A 277 16.01 -7.46 -13.00
C PRO A 277 15.75 -8.88 -13.54
N ARG A 278 14.71 -9.03 -14.36
CA ARG A 278 14.48 -10.25 -15.15
C ARG A 278 14.26 -9.90 -16.63
N ALA A 279 15.21 -10.32 -17.44
CA ALA A 279 15.18 -10.18 -18.89
C ALA A 279 14.39 -11.33 -19.53
N ILE A 280 13.56 -11.03 -20.52
CA ILE A 280 12.72 -11.94 -21.28
C ILE A 280 13.14 -11.89 -22.74
N ARG A 281 13.06 -13.02 -23.44
CA ARG A 281 13.49 -13.10 -24.84
C ARG A 281 12.61 -12.21 -25.73
N ASP A 282 13.27 -11.47 -26.62
CA ASP A 282 12.63 -10.67 -27.65
C ASP A 282 12.61 -11.36 -29.01
N ASN A 283 11.57 -11.05 -29.77
CA ASN A 283 11.54 -11.29 -31.21
C ASN A 283 11.20 -9.98 -31.91
N SER A 284 12.02 -9.57 -32.88
CA SER A 284 11.85 -8.29 -33.56
C SER A 284 12.05 -8.41 -35.07
N ARG A 285 11.29 -7.62 -35.83
CA ARG A 285 11.48 -7.45 -37.26
C ARG A 285 12.25 -6.16 -37.51
N VAL A 286 13.33 -6.22 -38.26
CA VAL A 286 14.23 -5.08 -38.51
C VAL A 286 14.43 -4.86 -40.00
N SER A 287 14.79 -3.62 -40.38
CA SER A 287 15.18 -3.32 -41.76
C SER A 287 16.57 -3.89 -42.07
N GLY A 288 16.76 -4.41 -43.28
CA GLY A 288 18.07 -4.83 -43.81
C GLY A 288 18.96 -3.68 -44.28
N VAL A 289 18.43 -2.46 -44.33
CA VAL A 289 19.15 -1.26 -44.83
C VAL A 289 19.09 -0.06 -43.88
N ARG A 290 18.15 0.00 -42.94
CA ARG A 290 17.98 1.11 -41.98
C ARG A 290 18.19 0.66 -40.55
N ALA A 291 18.66 1.59 -39.72
CA ALA A 291 18.71 1.40 -38.28
C ALA A 291 17.29 1.19 -37.72
N THR A 292 17.13 0.25 -36.79
CA THR A 292 15.84 -0.06 -36.16
C THR A 292 16.00 0.01 -34.63
N GLY A 293 15.13 0.78 -33.97
CA GLY A 293 15.02 0.77 -32.52
C GLY A 293 14.25 -0.45 -32.04
N ILE A 294 14.76 -1.13 -31.03
CA ILE A 294 14.18 -2.33 -30.43
C ILE A 294 13.97 -2.05 -28.94
N PRO A 295 12.70 -2.02 -28.46
CA PRO A 295 12.39 -1.77 -27.07
C PRO A 295 12.52 -3.05 -26.24
N VAL A 296 13.76 -3.52 -26.05
CA VAL A 296 14.05 -4.79 -25.36
C VAL A 296 13.56 -4.86 -23.91
N LEU A 297 13.26 -3.72 -23.27
CA LEU A 297 12.71 -3.72 -21.91
C LEU A 297 11.18 -3.78 -21.87
N ALA A 298 10.48 -3.75 -23.01
CA ALA A 298 9.01 -3.63 -23.03
C ALA A 298 8.30 -4.84 -22.40
N ASN A 299 8.95 -5.99 -22.34
CA ASN A 299 8.46 -7.21 -21.72
C ASN A 299 9.39 -7.70 -20.59
N ASP A 300 10.29 -6.85 -20.11
CA ASP A 300 11.22 -7.17 -19.03
C ASP A 300 10.70 -6.65 -17.69
N PHE A 301 11.06 -7.33 -16.62
CA PHE A 301 10.82 -6.86 -15.26
C PHE A 301 12.07 -6.13 -14.78
N ALA A 302 12.09 -4.80 -14.95
CA ALA A 302 13.25 -3.96 -14.72
C ALA A 302 12.83 -2.60 -14.16
N THR A 303 13.64 -2.04 -13.26
CA THR A 303 13.35 -0.75 -12.63
C THR A 303 13.88 0.41 -13.45
N GLY A 304 13.55 1.64 -13.03
CA GLY A 304 14.20 2.89 -13.43
C GLY A 304 15.74 2.87 -13.47
N ARG A 305 16.41 2.04 -12.66
CA ARG A 305 17.87 2.04 -12.46
C ARG A 305 18.59 0.88 -13.15
N THR A 306 17.86 -0.10 -13.68
CA THR A 306 18.45 -1.28 -14.32
C THR A 306 19.37 -0.91 -15.47
N LYS A 307 20.63 -1.38 -15.41
CA LYS A 307 21.63 -1.17 -16.45
C LYS A 307 21.52 -2.25 -17.54
N LEU A 308 21.45 -1.82 -18.79
CA LEU A 308 21.40 -2.66 -19.98
C LEU A 308 22.78 -2.69 -20.68
N THR A 309 23.29 -3.89 -20.98
CA THR A 309 24.55 -4.09 -21.72
C THR A 309 24.41 -5.18 -22.79
N ILE A 310 25.17 -5.08 -23.88
CA ILE A 310 25.25 -6.14 -24.90
C ILE A 310 26.37 -7.10 -24.52
N VAL A 311 26.03 -8.38 -24.35
CA VAL A 311 26.98 -9.44 -23.96
C VAL A 311 27.49 -10.20 -25.17
N THR A 312 26.60 -10.49 -26.12
CA THR A 312 26.97 -11.15 -27.38
C THR A 312 26.47 -10.27 -28.52
N PRO A 313 27.37 -9.64 -29.30
CA PRO A 313 26.97 -8.82 -30.42
C PRO A 313 26.37 -9.67 -31.55
N PRO A 314 25.57 -9.05 -32.44
CA PRO A 314 25.12 -9.72 -33.65
C PRO A 314 26.24 -9.95 -34.67
N THR A 315 25.99 -10.85 -35.62
CA THR A 315 26.97 -11.20 -36.67
C THR A 315 26.76 -10.43 -37.96
N HIS A 316 25.55 -9.92 -38.22
CA HIS A 316 25.18 -9.26 -39.48
C HIS A 316 24.85 -7.76 -39.31
N GLY A 317 25.17 -7.18 -38.16
CA GLY A 317 25.00 -5.77 -37.88
C GLY A 317 25.74 -5.34 -36.61
N THR A 318 25.39 -4.18 -36.09
CA THR A 318 25.82 -3.68 -34.78
C THR A 318 24.61 -3.35 -33.91
N VAL A 319 24.79 -3.42 -32.59
CA VAL A 319 23.78 -3.00 -31.61
C VAL A 319 24.40 -1.97 -30.68
N GLN A 320 23.67 -0.87 -30.48
CA GLN A 320 24.04 0.17 -29.55
C GLN A 320 22.92 0.39 -28.55
N VAL A 321 23.24 0.38 -27.26
CA VAL A 321 22.30 0.75 -26.19
C VAL A 321 22.09 2.26 -26.22
N THR A 322 20.83 2.69 -26.16
CA THR A 322 20.48 4.12 -26.09
C THR A 322 20.13 4.53 -24.66
N THR A 323 20.11 5.84 -24.42
CA THR A 323 19.67 6.43 -23.14
C THR A 323 18.19 6.18 -22.85
N GLY A 324 17.37 5.96 -23.89
CA GLY A 324 15.93 5.71 -23.77
C GLY A 324 15.55 4.24 -23.54
N ARG A 325 16.46 3.42 -22.99
CA ARG A 325 16.22 1.99 -22.68
C ARG A 325 15.83 1.11 -23.87
N THR A 326 16.07 1.60 -25.09
CA THR A 326 15.97 0.82 -26.32
C THR A 326 17.36 0.50 -26.82
N VAL A 327 17.48 -0.50 -27.68
CA VAL A 327 18.71 -0.73 -28.44
C VAL A 327 18.49 -0.42 -29.90
N ILE A 328 19.49 0.17 -30.56
CA ILE A 328 19.45 0.43 -32.00
C ILE A 328 20.26 -0.67 -32.68
N TYR A 329 19.59 -1.47 -33.49
CA TYR A 329 20.23 -2.40 -34.43
C TYR A 329 20.53 -1.68 -35.75
N ARG A 330 21.76 -1.81 -36.26
CA ARG A 330 22.17 -1.32 -37.58
C ARG A 330 22.71 -2.48 -38.41
N PRO A 331 22.04 -2.89 -39.50
CA PRO A 331 22.56 -3.94 -40.37
C PRO A 331 23.85 -3.49 -41.06
N TYR A 332 24.76 -4.42 -41.32
CA TYR A 332 25.93 -4.12 -42.17
C TYR A 332 25.49 -3.84 -43.61
N PRO A 333 26.18 -2.96 -44.35
CA PRO A 333 25.89 -2.75 -45.76
C PRO A 333 25.98 -4.04 -46.57
N ASN A 334 25.06 -4.24 -47.52
CA ASN A 334 25.06 -5.36 -48.48
C ASN A 334 24.97 -6.78 -47.85
N GLN A 335 24.63 -6.90 -46.57
CA GLN A 335 24.37 -8.20 -45.95
C GLN A 335 23.11 -8.85 -46.56
N GLN A 336 23.14 -10.18 -46.74
CA GLN A 336 22.03 -10.97 -47.30
C GLN A 336 21.35 -11.87 -46.25
N ALA A 337 21.74 -11.74 -44.99
CA ALA A 337 21.21 -12.57 -43.92
C ALA A 337 19.71 -12.29 -43.73
N ARG A 338 18.92 -13.36 -43.59
CA ARG A 338 17.47 -13.24 -43.29
C ARG A 338 17.18 -13.11 -41.80
N SER A 339 18.19 -13.37 -40.96
CA SER A 339 18.09 -13.32 -39.52
C SER A 339 19.42 -12.96 -38.88
N ASP A 340 19.32 -12.43 -37.67
CA ASP A 340 20.46 -12.13 -36.82
C ASP A 340 20.04 -12.30 -35.36
N ARG A 341 20.99 -12.25 -34.43
CA ARG A 341 20.68 -12.37 -33.00
C ARG A 341 21.73 -11.68 -32.16
N PHE A 342 21.34 -11.19 -30.99
CA PHE A 342 22.27 -10.74 -29.98
C PHE A 342 21.77 -11.11 -28.59
N VAL A 343 22.65 -11.04 -27.59
CA VAL A 343 22.29 -11.27 -26.18
C VAL A 343 22.57 -10.01 -25.40
N TYR A 344 21.59 -9.55 -24.62
CA TYR A 344 21.76 -8.47 -23.68
C TYR A 344 21.70 -8.97 -22.24
N ARG A 345 22.20 -8.15 -21.33
CA ARG A 345 22.18 -8.35 -19.89
C ARG A 345 21.61 -7.13 -19.20
N LEU A 346 20.70 -7.40 -18.29
CA LEU A 346 20.24 -6.48 -17.26
C LEU A 346 21.03 -6.69 -15.97
N THR A 347 21.41 -5.62 -15.30
CA THR A 347 22.07 -5.66 -13.99
C THR A 347 21.52 -4.59 -13.06
N GLU A 348 21.21 -4.97 -11.83
CA GLU A 348 20.82 -4.07 -10.74
C GLU A 348 21.05 -4.74 -9.39
N GLY A 349 21.57 -4.01 -8.40
CA GLY A 349 21.72 -4.52 -7.02
C GLY A 349 22.53 -5.82 -6.92
N GLY A 350 23.54 -6.02 -7.76
CA GLY A 350 24.33 -7.26 -7.83
C GLY A 350 23.62 -8.44 -8.52
N ARG A 351 22.33 -8.32 -8.85
CA ARG A 351 21.57 -9.29 -9.63
C ARG A 351 21.77 -9.06 -11.11
N SER A 352 21.67 -10.12 -11.90
CA SER A 352 21.74 -10.03 -13.36
C SER A 352 20.85 -11.04 -14.05
N SER A 353 20.35 -10.66 -15.22
CA SER A 353 19.54 -11.52 -16.08
C SER A 353 19.90 -11.28 -17.54
N ASN A 354 20.02 -12.35 -18.33
CA ASN A 354 20.35 -12.26 -19.75
C ASN A 354 19.16 -12.73 -20.59
N ALA A 355 18.93 -12.07 -21.71
CA ALA A 355 17.99 -12.54 -22.72
C ALA A 355 18.55 -12.39 -24.13
N GLY A 356 18.09 -13.29 -25.00
CA GLY A 356 18.43 -13.28 -26.41
C GLY A 356 17.35 -12.55 -27.20
N VAL A 357 17.80 -11.75 -28.16
CA VAL A 357 16.95 -11.08 -29.14
C VAL A 357 17.11 -11.77 -30.47
N SER A 358 16.01 -12.29 -31.02
CA SER A 358 15.98 -12.87 -32.37
C SER A 358 15.47 -11.85 -33.37
N LEU A 359 16.25 -11.59 -34.42
CA LEU A 359 15.94 -10.61 -35.44
C LEU A 359 15.53 -11.30 -36.74
N ARG A 360 14.40 -10.88 -37.32
CA ARG A 360 14.02 -11.18 -38.71
C ARG A 360 14.32 -9.96 -39.58
N ILE A 361 15.22 -10.12 -40.54
CA ILE A 361 15.69 -9.03 -41.40
C ILE A 361 14.80 -8.95 -42.64
N ALA A 362 14.19 -7.79 -42.83
CA ALA A 362 13.40 -7.46 -44.01
C ALA A 362 14.30 -6.87 -45.10
N HIS A 363 14.31 -7.51 -46.27
CA HIS A 363 14.99 -7.05 -47.47
C HIS A 363 14.03 -6.32 -48.40
#